data_AF-A0A7S2Z516-F1
#
_entry.id   AF-A0A7S2Z516-F1
#
_cell.length_a   1.000
_cell.length_b   1.000
_cell.length_c   1.000
_cell.angle_alpha   90.00
_cell.angle_beta   90.00
_cell.angle_gamma   90.00
#
_symmetry.space_group_name_H-M   'P 1'
#
loop_
_entity.id
_entity.type
_entity.pdbx_description
1 polymer ?
#
loop_
_entity_poly.entity_id
_entity_poly.type
_entity_poly.pdbx_seq_one_letter_code
_entity_poly.pdbx_strand_id
1 'polypeptide(L)'
;GRPLSVCRGARATFHCLARRDGRSTGGQSQRERERKGGSRAEFLLSFVETMAGAGDSEIQELLEQIHLKEKEEAVRKKHAFWESQPVKQFTEEANDGEGVEEGPVQTLASQDVSQVRQDPYGLPAGYEWCDCDISSQDSVQEVYTLLSENYVEDDDNMFRFNYSAEFLSWALQPPGFKPFWHLGVRVIKSRKLVAFISAVPA
;
A
#
# COMPACT_ATOMS: atom_id res chain seq x y z
N GLY A 1 -36.12 3.85 -2.05
CA GLY A 1 -35.22 4.99 -1.88
C GLY A 1 -34.96 5.18 -0.40
N ARG A 2 -33.70 5.12 0.04
CA ARG A 2 -33.27 5.49 1.39
C ARG A 2 -32.25 6.61 1.26
N PRO A 3 -32.31 7.65 2.11
CA PRO A 3 -31.49 8.85 1.95
C PRO A 3 -30.05 8.56 2.41
N LEU A 4 -29.08 8.96 1.61
CA LEU A 4 -27.66 8.86 1.93
C LEU A 4 -27.26 10.06 2.80
N SER A 5 -26.90 9.78 4.05
CA SER A 5 -26.33 10.77 4.96
C SER A 5 -24.87 11.06 4.59
N VAL A 6 -24.54 12.34 4.55
CA VAL A 6 -23.20 12.90 4.37
C VAL A 6 -22.24 12.35 5.43
N CYS A 7 -21.07 11.82 5.01
CA CYS A 7 -19.98 11.50 5.92
C CYS A 7 -18.70 12.24 5.48
N ARG A 8 -18.29 13.22 6.28
CA ARG A 8 -16.94 13.79 6.27
C ARG A 8 -16.03 12.88 7.10
N GLY A 9 -14.81 12.61 6.62
CA GLY A 9 -13.76 11.96 7.41
C GLY A 9 -13.64 10.44 7.27
N ALA A 10 -13.46 9.93 6.04
CA ALA A 10 -12.98 8.56 5.85
C ALA A 10 -11.47 8.58 5.61
N ARG A 11 -10.67 7.93 6.47
CA ARG A 11 -9.25 7.70 6.22
C ARG A 11 -9.13 6.35 5.50
N ALA A 12 -8.81 6.38 4.21
CA ALA A 12 -8.54 5.18 3.44
C ALA A 12 -7.15 4.65 3.81
N THR A 13 -7.07 3.51 4.47
CA THR A 13 -5.81 2.77 4.61
C THR A 13 -5.61 1.98 3.31
N PHE A 14 -4.76 2.49 2.43
CA PHE A 14 -4.45 1.82 1.16
C PHE A 14 -3.58 0.59 1.39
N HIS A 15 -4.21 -0.58 1.56
CA HIS A 15 -3.57 -1.87 1.38
C HIS A 15 -3.91 -2.40 -0.02
N CYS A 16 -3.17 -1.94 -1.04
CA CYS A 16 -3.31 -2.45 -2.40
C CYS A 16 -2.35 -3.63 -2.61
N LEU A 17 -2.87 -4.81 -2.91
CA LEU A 17 -2.12 -5.92 -3.52
C LEU A 17 -2.78 -6.28 -4.86
N ALA A 18 -2.00 -6.23 -5.93
CA ALA A 18 -2.34 -6.87 -7.21
C ALA A 18 -1.28 -7.93 -7.50
N ARG A 19 -1.75 -9.16 -7.76
CA ARG A 19 -0.92 -10.31 -8.14
C ARG A 19 -0.21 -10.01 -9.47
N ARG A 20 1.13 -10.17 -9.49
CA ARG A 20 1.93 -10.17 -10.71
C ARG A 20 1.86 -11.58 -11.31
N ASP A 21 0.96 -11.83 -12.26
CA ASP A 21 0.96 -13.10 -12.98
C ASP A 21 2.11 -13.12 -14.00
N GLY A 22 3.23 -13.74 -13.60
CA GLY A 22 4.37 -14.03 -14.46
C GLY A 22 4.61 -15.54 -14.57
N ARG A 23 3.96 -16.20 -15.53
CA ARG A 23 4.26 -17.59 -15.91
C ARG A 23 5.32 -17.55 -17.01
N SER A 24 6.58 -17.87 -16.68
CA SER A 24 7.62 -18.17 -17.68
C SER A 24 8.11 -19.60 -17.49
N THR A 25 7.89 -20.41 -18.51
CA THR A 25 8.46 -21.75 -18.70
C THR A 25 9.97 -21.69 -18.84
N GLY A 26 10.63 -22.77 -18.43
CA GLY A 26 12.08 -22.87 -18.25
C GLY A 26 12.93 -22.71 -19.52
N GLY A 27 14.22 -22.45 -19.25
CA GLY A 27 15.30 -22.39 -20.23
C GLY A 27 16.57 -21.87 -19.55
N GLN A 28 17.40 -22.78 -19.03
CA GLN A 28 18.73 -22.48 -18.53
C GLN A 28 19.60 -21.93 -19.67
N SER A 29 20.11 -20.70 -19.53
CA SER A 29 21.34 -20.29 -20.20
C SER A 29 22.03 -19.20 -19.39
N GLN A 30 23.13 -19.61 -18.80
CA GLN A 30 24.04 -18.85 -17.96
C GLN A 30 24.71 -17.75 -18.81
N ARG A 31 24.38 -16.48 -18.53
CA ARG A 31 25.21 -15.32 -18.86
C ARG A 31 25.18 -14.35 -17.69
N GLU A 32 26.17 -14.55 -16.83
CA GLU A 32 26.53 -13.69 -15.72
C GLU A 32 26.89 -12.30 -16.27
N ARG A 33 26.01 -11.32 -16.04
CA ARG A 33 26.38 -9.91 -16.11
C ARG A 33 26.48 -9.44 -14.66
N GLU A 34 27.72 -9.26 -14.22
CA GLU A 34 28.03 -8.65 -12.92
C GLU A 34 27.30 -7.31 -12.80
N ARG A 35 26.27 -7.26 -11.96
CA ARG A 35 25.70 -6.02 -11.44
C ARG A 35 26.45 -5.71 -10.14
N LYS A 36 27.36 -4.74 -10.20
CA LYS A 36 27.98 -4.12 -9.02
C LYS A 36 26.96 -3.28 -8.24
N GLY A 37 26.01 -3.93 -7.59
CA GLY A 37 25.12 -3.31 -6.61
C GLY A 37 25.07 -4.25 -5.42
N GLY A 38 25.72 -3.88 -4.32
CA GLY A 38 25.64 -4.61 -3.06
C GLY A 38 24.19 -4.73 -2.61
N SER A 39 23.82 -5.86 -2.01
CA SER A 39 22.50 -6.05 -1.43
C SER A 39 22.20 -4.93 -0.43
N ARG A 40 20.92 -4.54 -0.29
CA ARG A 40 20.46 -3.60 0.74
C ARG A 40 20.97 -3.98 2.13
N ALA A 41 21.08 -5.28 2.41
CA ALA A 41 21.69 -5.83 3.62
C ALA A 41 23.19 -5.52 3.75
N GLU A 42 23.98 -5.59 2.67
CA GLU A 42 25.42 -5.25 2.69
C GLU A 42 25.65 -3.76 2.93
N PHE A 43 24.81 -2.91 2.31
CA PHE A 43 24.84 -1.47 2.56
C PHE A 43 24.50 -1.17 4.02
N LEU A 44 23.43 -1.76 4.56
CA LEU A 44 23.02 -1.58 5.96
C LEU A 44 24.02 -2.17 6.96
N LEU A 45 24.69 -3.28 6.67
CA LEU A 45 25.70 -3.87 7.55
C LEU A 45 26.95 -2.99 7.64
N SER A 46 27.44 -2.48 6.51
CA SER A 46 28.54 -1.49 6.50
C SER A 46 28.16 -0.20 7.26
N PHE A 47 26.87 0.11 7.29
CA PHE A 47 26.31 1.27 7.95
C PHE A 47 26.24 1.08 9.47
N VAL A 48 25.78 -0.08 9.95
CA VAL A 48 25.75 -0.43 11.39
C VAL A 48 27.17 -0.48 11.97
N GLU A 49 28.17 -0.97 11.23
CA GLU A 49 29.58 -0.91 11.64
C GLU A 49 30.10 0.53 11.78
N THR A 50 29.64 1.44 10.92
CA THR A 50 30.00 2.87 10.99
C THR A 50 29.30 3.58 12.18
N MET A 51 28.09 3.16 12.54
CA MET A 51 27.32 3.73 13.65
C MET A 51 27.81 3.31 15.05
N ALA A 52 28.63 2.25 15.15
CA ALA A 52 29.11 1.71 16.42
C ALA A 52 30.12 2.61 17.17
N GLY A 53 30.38 3.83 16.71
CA GLY A 53 31.24 4.81 17.38
C GLY A 53 30.98 6.29 17.04
N ALA A 54 29.88 6.61 16.37
CA ALA A 54 29.54 7.97 15.93
C ALA A 54 28.80 8.77 17.01
N GLY A 55 29.04 10.08 17.08
CA GLY A 55 28.30 10.98 17.98
C GLY A 55 26.87 11.25 17.47
N ASP A 56 25.95 11.67 18.35
CA ASP A 56 24.53 11.92 18.00
C ASP A 56 24.36 12.87 16.79
N SER A 57 25.25 13.85 16.62
CA SER A 57 25.25 14.76 15.46
C SER A 57 25.63 14.08 14.14
N GLU A 58 26.60 13.16 14.15
CA GLU A 58 27.00 12.40 12.96
C GLU A 58 25.91 11.42 12.53
N ILE A 59 25.19 10.83 13.50
CA ILE A 59 24.04 9.97 13.22
C ILE A 59 22.92 10.76 12.54
N GLN A 60 22.66 12.00 12.98
CA GLN A 60 21.66 12.88 12.36
C GLN A 60 22.01 13.25 10.92
N GLU A 61 23.25 13.68 10.65
CA GLU A 61 23.71 14.00 9.29
C GLU A 61 23.63 12.77 8.36
N LEU A 62 23.94 11.60 8.89
CA LEU A 62 23.95 10.37 8.12
C LEU A 62 22.52 9.88 7.78
N LEU A 63 21.57 10.04 8.71
CA LEU A 63 20.15 9.80 8.45
C LEU A 63 19.60 10.74 7.37
N GLU A 64 19.99 12.02 7.40
CA GLU A 64 19.62 12.99 6.37
C GLU A 64 20.19 12.59 5.00
N GLN A 65 21.45 12.14 4.93
CA GLN A 65 22.05 11.63 3.71
C GLN A 65 21.36 10.38 3.14
N ILE A 66 20.88 9.45 3.99
CA ILE A 66 20.05 8.33 3.53
C ILE A 66 18.75 8.85 2.93
N HIS A 67 18.07 9.73 3.65
CA HIS A 67 16.78 10.29 3.22
C HIS A 67 16.89 10.98 1.86
N LEU A 68 17.96 11.75 1.65
CA LEU A 68 18.24 12.43 0.39
C LEU A 68 18.49 11.43 -0.74
N LYS A 69 19.28 10.37 -0.51
CA LYS A 69 19.52 9.32 -1.51
C LYS A 69 18.24 8.58 -1.90
N GLU A 70 17.41 8.23 -0.92
CA GLU A 70 16.11 7.59 -1.18
C GLU A 70 15.17 8.52 -1.96
N LYS A 71 15.13 9.81 -1.60
CA LYS A 71 14.36 10.85 -2.31
C LYS A 71 14.83 10.99 -3.76
N GLU A 72 16.13 11.05 -4.01
CA GLU A 72 16.68 11.10 -5.36
C GLU A 72 16.31 9.86 -6.18
N GLU A 73 16.38 8.67 -5.60
CA GLU A 73 15.95 7.45 -6.28
C GLU A 73 14.45 7.44 -6.58
N ALA A 74 13.62 7.95 -5.66
CA ALA A 74 12.19 8.06 -5.85
C ALA A 74 11.82 9.06 -6.96
N VAL A 75 12.51 10.21 -7.03
CA VAL A 75 12.36 11.23 -8.08
C VAL A 75 12.77 10.70 -9.45
N ARG A 76 13.83 9.89 -9.53
CA ARG A 76 14.31 9.31 -10.80
C ARG A 76 13.34 8.26 -11.35
N LYS A 77 12.51 7.65 -10.52
CA LYS A 77 11.52 6.64 -10.93
C LYS A 77 10.24 7.34 -11.39
N LYS A 78 9.74 6.97 -12.57
CA LYS A 78 8.42 7.40 -13.04
C LYS A 78 7.33 6.58 -12.37
N HIS A 79 6.37 7.23 -11.72
CA HIS A 79 5.29 6.60 -10.96
C HIS A 79 3.94 6.81 -11.65
N ALA A 80 3.69 6.08 -12.74
CA ALA A 80 2.50 6.27 -13.58
C ALA A 80 1.15 6.27 -12.84
N PHE A 81 1.03 5.53 -11.73
CA PHE A 81 -0.15 5.56 -10.88
C PHE A 81 -0.15 6.78 -9.95
N TRP A 82 0.87 6.94 -9.09
CA TRP A 82 0.90 7.99 -8.07
C TRP A 82 0.97 9.41 -8.64
N GLU A 83 1.55 9.59 -9.83
CA GLU A 83 1.55 10.85 -10.57
C GLU A 83 0.15 11.30 -11.01
N SER A 84 -0.82 10.37 -11.07
CA SER A 84 -2.23 10.69 -11.39
C SER A 84 -3.09 10.97 -10.17
N GLN A 85 -2.60 10.65 -8.96
CA GLN A 85 -3.36 10.77 -7.73
C GLN A 85 -3.17 12.17 -7.12
N PRO A 86 -4.16 12.71 -6.40
CA PRO A 86 -4.07 14.00 -5.72
C PRO A 86 -3.21 13.89 -4.45
N VAL A 87 -1.93 13.57 -4.63
CA VAL A 87 -0.89 13.49 -3.60
C VAL A 87 0.25 14.43 -3.97
N LYS A 88 1.02 14.89 -2.98
CA LYS A 88 2.22 15.71 -3.23
C LYS A 88 3.19 14.94 -4.11
N GLN A 89 3.65 15.58 -5.19
CA GLN A 89 4.51 14.93 -6.17
C GLN A 89 5.98 15.17 -5.84
N PHE A 90 6.84 14.21 -6.21
CA PHE A 90 8.28 14.28 -5.94
C PHE A 90 9.00 15.41 -6.69
N THR A 91 8.43 15.89 -7.80
CA THR A 91 8.99 16.94 -8.65
C THR A 91 8.57 18.35 -8.24
N GLU A 92 7.56 18.48 -7.37
CA GLU A 92 7.24 19.77 -6.79
C GLU A 92 8.39 20.10 -5.83
N GLU A 93 9.16 21.12 -6.22
CA GLU A 93 10.36 21.57 -5.53
C GLU A 93 10.12 21.59 -4.03
N ALA A 94 11.03 20.95 -3.30
CA ALA A 94 11.04 20.77 -1.86
C ALA A 94 10.78 22.08 -1.10
N ASN A 95 9.52 22.50 -0.99
CA ASN A 95 9.04 23.37 0.09
C ASN A 95 8.89 22.50 1.35
N ASP A 96 9.98 21.81 1.69
CA ASP A 96 10.20 21.22 3.01
C ASP A 96 10.53 22.34 4.03
N GLY A 97 10.62 23.61 3.56
CA GLY A 97 10.72 24.82 4.36
C GLY A 97 9.38 25.50 4.62
N GLU A 98 9.28 26.14 5.79
CA GLU A 98 8.15 26.91 6.33
C GLU A 98 7.21 27.52 5.25
N GLY A 99 5.98 27.00 5.16
CA GLY A 99 4.98 27.57 4.24
C GLY A 99 3.99 26.60 3.60
N VAL A 100 4.02 25.30 3.92
CA VAL A 100 2.99 24.38 3.41
C VAL A 100 1.66 24.64 4.10
N GLU A 101 0.69 25.16 3.34
CA GLU A 101 -0.67 25.36 3.81
C GLU A 101 -1.35 24.00 4.07
N GLU A 102 -1.94 23.84 5.26
CA GLU A 102 -2.75 22.67 5.57
C GLU A 102 -4.07 22.76 4.82
N GLY A 103 -4.31 21.82 3.92
CA GLY A 103 -5.55 21.79 3.15
C GLY A 103 -5.62 20.64 2.15
N PRO A 104 -6.76 20.52 1.43
CA PRO A 104 -6.91 19.53 0.37
C PRO A 104 -5.92 19.79 -0.77
N VAL A 105 -5.18 18.75 -1.18
CA VAL A 105 -4.27 18.80 -2.35
C VAL A 105 -5.03 19.13 -3.63
N GLN A 106 -6.25 18.58 -3.76
CA GLN A 106 -7.16 18.91 -4.83
C GLN A 106 -8.37 19.66 -4.26
N THR A 107 -8.49 20.94 -4.58
CA THR A 107 -9.70 21.71 -4.32
C THR A 107 -10.75 21.31 -5.37
N LEU A 108 -11.52 20.26 -5.10
CA LEU A 108 -12.65 19.92 -5.96
C LEU A 108 -13.65 21.09 -5.95
N ALA A 109 -14.06 21.53 -7.14
CA ALA A 109 -15.02 22.64 -7.30
C ALA A 109 -16.39 22.37 -6.65
N SER A 110 -16.70 21.10 -6.35
CA SER A 110 -17.89 20.68 -5.61
C SER A 110 -17.61 19.39 -4.84
N GLN A 111 -17.98 19.35 -3.55
CA GLN A 111 -17.96 18.15 -2.70
C GLN A 111 -19.23 17.29 -2.88
N ASP A 112 -19.89 17.40 -4.03
CA ASP A 112 -21.14 16.69 -4.30
C ASP A 112 -20.88 15.22 -4.63
N VAL A 113 -21.46 14.34 -3.81
CA VAL A 113 -21.40 12.88 -3.99
C VAL A 113 -22.01 12.45 -5.32
N SER A 114 -22.91 13.25 -5.91
CA SER A 114 -23.49 12.97 -7.23
C SER A 114 -22.46 12.97 -8.36
N GLN A 115 -21.34 13.68 -8.18
CA GLN A 115 -20.23 13.75 -9.15
C GLN A 115 -19.28 12.56 -9.03
N VAL A 116 -19.40 11.75 -7.98
CA VAL A 116 -18.63 10.51 -7.83
C VAL A 116 -19.22 9.44 -8.73
N ARG A 117 -18.35 8.68 -9.39
CA ARG A 117 -18.73 7.54 -10.22
C ARG A 117 -19.61 6.56 -9.43
N GLN A 118 -20.74 6.20 -10.01
CA GLN A 118 -21.70 5.27 -9.38
C GLN A 118 -21.38 3.80 -9.67
N ASP A 119 -20.81 3.49 -10.84
CA ASP A 119 -20.42 2.13 -11.21
C ASP A 119 -19.02 1.76 -10.69
N PRO A 120 -18.77 0.52 -10.27
CA PRO A 120 -17.43 0.05 -9.91
C PRO A 120 -16.42 0.21 -11.05
N TYR A 121 -15.14 0.32 -10.71
CA TYR A 121 -14.06 0.31 -11.70
C TYR A 121 -14.01 -1.03 -12.45
N GLY A 122 -13.64 -0.98 -13.74
CA GLY A 122 -13.50 -2.19 -14.54
C GLY A 122 -12.31 -3.02 -14.06
N LEU A 123 -12.55 -4.31 -13.83
CA LEU A 123 -11.49 -5.29 -13.57
C LEU A 123 -11.12 -6.04 -14.85
N PRO A 124 -9.90 -6.60 -14.95
CA PRO A 124 -9.55 -7.51 -16.03
C PRO A 124 -10.52 -8.70 -16.13
N ALA A 125 -10.64 -9.28 -17.32
CA ALA A 125 -11.53 -10.42 -17.54
C ALA A 125 -11.18 -11.60 -16.62
N GLY A 126 -12.21 -12.22 -16.03
CA GLY A 126 -12.04 -13.34 -15.10
C GLY A 126 -11.98 -12.94 -13.63
N TYR A 127 -12.04 -11.65 -13.32
CA TYR A 127 -12.13 -11.12 -11.96
C TYR A 127 -13.43 -10.36 -11.73
N GLU A 128 -13.87 -10.35 -10.47
CA GLU A 128 -15.05 -9.63 -10.02
C GLU A 128 -14.80 -8.98 -8.65
N TRP A 129 -15.49 -7.87 -8.39
CA TRP A 129 -15.54 -7.25 -7.08
C TRP A 129 -16.40 -8.09 -6.13
N CYS A 130 -16.02 -8.14 -4.86
CA CYS A 130 -16.86 -8.69 -3.81
C CYS A 130 -16.77 -7.83 -2.54
N ASP A 131 -17.88 -7.74 -1.82
CA ASP A 131 -17.87 -7.20 -0.47
C ASP A 131 -17.43 -8.30 0.51
N CYS A 132 -16.43 -8.02 1.33
CA CYS A 132 -15.92 -8.95 2.34
C CYS A 132 -16.58 -8.65 3.68
N ASP A 133 -17.58 -9.46 4.06
CA ASP A 133 -18.28 -9.29 5.32
C ASP A 133 -17.47 -9.84 6.50
N ILE A 134 -16.73 -8.95 7.18
CA ILE A 134 -15.90 -9.28 8.35
C ILE A 134 -16.74 -9.72 9.57
N SER A 135 -18.08 -9.60 9.53
CA SER A 135 -18.93 -10.21 10.56
C SER A 135 -19.15 -11.72 10.37
N SER A 136 -18.88 -12.25 9.17
CA SER A 136 -18.95 -13.66 8.87
C SER A 136 -17.61 -14.35 9.12
N GLN A 137 -17.62 -15.42 9.92
CA GLN A 137 -16.43 -16.20 10.24
C GLN A 137 -15.72 -16.70 8.98
N ASP A 138 -16.46 -17.16 7.97
CA ASP A 138 -15.89 -17.67 6.73
C ASP A 138 -15.14 -16.58 5.96
N SER A 139 -15.73 -15.38 5.86
CA SER A 139 -15.11 -14.24 5.16
C SER A 139 -13.86 -13.74 5.88
N VAL A 140 -13.87 -13.71 7.21
CA VAL A 140 -12.68 -13.36 8.00
C VAL A 140 -11.57 -14.38 7.80
N GLN A 141 -11.90 -15.68 7.76
CA GLN A 141 -10.93 -16.73 7.49
C GLN A 141 -10.33 -16.61 6.08
N GLU A 142 -11.14 -16.28 5.06
CA GLU A 142 -10.61 -16.05 3.71
C GLU A 142 -9.66 -14.84 3.65
N VAL A 143 -9.99 -13.73 4.31
CA VAL A 143 -9.11 -12.55 4.40
C VAL A 143 -7.84 -12.89 5.19
N TYR A 144 -7.98 -13.62 6.29
CA TYR A 144 -6.85 -14.14 7.07
C TYR A 144 -5.89 -14.97 6.21
N THR A 145 -6.41 -15.95 5.47
CA THR A 145 -5.60 -16.79 4.57
C THR A 145 -4.93 -15.95 3.49
N LEU A 146 -5.64 -15.01 2.86
CA LEU A 146 -5.05 -14.12 1.86
C LEU A 146 -3.86 -13.33 2.43
N LEU A 147 -4.03 -12.72 3.61
CA LEU A 147 -3.01 -11.88 4.21
C LEU A 147 -1.82 -12.69 4.73
N SER A 148 -2.08 -13.80 5.43
CA SER A 148 -1.00 -14.66 5.94
C SER A 148 -0.15 -15.30 4.85
N GLU A 149 -0.67 -15.46 3.63
CA GLU A 149 0.08 -16.00 2.49
C GLU A 149 0.76 -14.93 1.61
N ASN A 150 0.25 -13.69 1.57
CA ASN A 150 0.63 -12.71 0.53
C ASN A 150 0.91 -11.28 1.05
N TYR A 151 0.79 -11.04 2.36
CA TYR A 151 0.99 -9.72 2.93
C TYR A 151 2.46 -9.45 3.25
N VAL A 152 2.73 -8.24 3.73
CA VAL A 152 4.07 -7.64 3.87
C VAL A 152 5.08 -8.62 4.48
N GLU A 153 6.17 -8.80 3.75
CA GLU A 153 7.39 -9.52 4.13
C GLU A 153 8.48 -8.50 4.44
N ASP A 154 9.40 -8.86 5.32
CA ASP A 154 10.66 -8.12 5.46
C ASP A 154 11.53 -8.28 4.19
N ASP A 155 12.53 -7.42 4.03
CA ASP A 155 13.37 -7.42 2.82
C ASP A 155 14.11 -8.75 2.57
N ASP A 156 14.37 -9.51 3.65
CA ASP A 156 15.03 -10.80 3.61
C ASP A 156 14.04 -11.99 3.53
N ASN A 157 12.73 -11.73 3.54
CA ASN A 157 11.64 -12.71 3.54
C ASN A 157 11.73 -13.74 4.69
N MET A 158 12.29 -13.35 5.83
CA MET A 158 12.37 -14.16 7.04
C MET A 158 11.09 -14.09 7.88
N PHE A 159 10.34 -12.99 7.78
CA PHE A 159 9.14 -12.72 8.57
C PHE A 159 8.01 -12.20 7.71
N ARG A 160 6.80 -12.73 7.93
CA ARG A 160 5.56 -12.23 7.35
C ARG A 160 4.57 -11.91 8.45
N PHE A 161 3.91 -10.75 8.37
CA PHE A 161 2.87 -10.41 9.34
C PHE A 161 1.73 -11.43 9.26
N ASN A 162 1.40 -12.02 10.41
CA ASN A 162 0.31 -12.99 10.56
C ASN A 162 -0.73 -12.42 11.54
N TYR A 163 -1.56 -11.50 11.04
CA TYR A 163 -2.68 -10.97 11.83
C TYR A 163 -3.66 -12.08 12.15
N SER A 164 -4.02 -12.27 13.42
CA SER A 164 -5.05 -13.27 13.76
C SER A 164 -6.42 -12.84 13.22
N ALA A 165 -7.32 -13.81 13.03
CA ALA A 165 -8.69 -13.55 12.61
C ALA A 165 -9.41 -12.58 13.58
N GLU A 166 -9.20 -12.74 14.89
CA GLU A 166 -9.77 -11.89 15.92
C GLU A 166 -9.23 -10.46 15.84
N PHE A 167 -7.93 -10.32 15.54
CA PHE A 167 -7.31 -9.01 15.34
C PHE A 167 -7.89 -8.30 14.12
N LEU A 168 -8.11 -9.03 13.01
CA LEU A 168 -8.73 -8.48 11.81
C LEU A 168 -10.17 -8.03 12.08
N SER A 169 -10.97 -8.81 12.79
CA SER A 169 -12.32 -8.41 13.20
C SER A 169 -12.29 -7.14 14.05
N TRP A 170 -11.39 -7.08 15.04
CA TRP A 170 -11.23 -5.90 15.89
C TRP A 170 -10.80 -4.65 15.09
N ALA A 171 -9.79 -4.77 14.23
CA ALA A 171 -9.21 -3.65 13.50
C ALA A 171 -10.14 -3.10 12.40
N LEU A 172 -10.92 -3.96 11.75
CA LEU A 172 -11.78 -3.60 10.63
C LEU A 172 -13.20 -3.21 11.04
N GLN A 173 -13.59 -3.39 12.30
CA GLN A 173 -14.95 -3.09 12.77
C GLN A 173 -14.99 -2.07 13.93
N PRO A 174 -14.32 -0.91 13.83
CA PRO A 174 -14.50 0.14 14.84
C PRO A 174 -15.94 0.69 14.80
N PRO A 175 -16.41 1.37 15.87
CA PRO A 175 -17.73 1.96 15.89
C PRO A 175 -17.99 2.87 14.67
N GLY A 176 -19.10 2.62 13.96
CA GLY A 176 -19.45 3.37 12.75
C GLY A 176 -18.85 2.84 11.45
N PHE A 177 -18.15 1.71 11.48
CA PHE A 177 -17.63 1.06 10.27
C PHE A 177 -18.74 0.80 9.23
N LYS A 178 -18.33 0.71 7.97
CA LYS A 178 -19.22 0.47 6.84
C LYS A 178 -18.80 -0.84 6.15
N PRO A 179 -19.66 -1.88 6.09
CA PRO A 179 -19.29 -3.15 5.47
C PRO A 179 -18.80 -3.02 4.01
N PHE A 180 -19.40 -2.11 3.24
CA PHE A 180 -19.01 -1.85 1.84
C PHE A 180 -17.65 -1.14 1.68
N TRP A 181 -16.98 -0.77 2.78
CA TRP A 181 -15.59 -0.29 2.76
C TRP A 181 -14.57 -1.43 2.81
N HIS A 182 -15.03 -2.68 2.92
CA HIS A 182 -14.20 -3.88 2.87
C HIS A 182 -14.34 -4.53 1.51
N LEU A 183 -13.43 -4.20 0.60
CA LEU A 183 -13.52 -4.57 -0.81
C LEU A 183 -12.50 -5.67 -1.12
N GLY A 184 -12.99 -6.73 -1.74
CA GLY A 184 -12.19 -7.83 -2.25
C GLY A 184 -12.28 -7.98 -3.77
N VAL A 185 -11.30 -8.67 -4.35
CA VAL A 185 -11.34 -9.13 -5.74
C VAL A 185 -11.28 -10.65 -5.74
N ARG A 186 -12.19 -11.28 -6.48
CA ARG A 186 -12.25 -12.74 -6.64
C ARG A 186 -12.04 -13.16 -8.08
N VAL A 187 -11.48 -14.35 -8.25
CA VAL A 187 -11.44 -15.03 -9.54
C VAL A 187 -12.81 -15.66 -9.78
N ILE A 188 -13.48 -15.31 -10.88
CA ILE A 188 -14.86 -15.76 -11.17
C ILE A 188 -14.97 -17.29 -11.18
N LYS A 189 -14.00 -17.98 -11.80
CA LYS A 189 -14.05 -19.44 -11.98
C LYS A 189 -13.85 -20.23 -10.68
N SER A 190 -12.94 -19.80 -9.82
CA SER A 190 -12.58 -20.53 -8.59
C SER A 190 -13.20 -19.94 -7.34
N ARG A 191 -13.78 -18.73 -7.45
CA ARG A 191 -14.27 -17.90 -6.34
C ARG A 191 -13.19 -17.54 -5.31
N LYS A 192 -11.91 -17.86 -5.56
CA LYS A 192 -10.79 -17.54 -4.67
C LYS A 192 -10.61 -16.03 -4.54
N LEU A 193 -10.51 -15.55 -3.30
CA LEU A 193 -10.12 -14.17 -2.98
C LEU A 193 -8.62 -13.96 -3.32
N VAL A 194 -8.32 -12.90 -4.07
CA VAL A 194 -6.95 -12.64 -4.58
C VAL A 194 -6.44 -11.22 -4.30
N ALA A 195 -7.31 -10.30 -3.89
CA ALA A 195 -6.94 -8.99 -3.40
C ALA A 195 -7.97 -8.53 -2.36
N PHE A 196 -7.53 -7.68 -1.44
CA PHE A 196 -8.36 -7.11 -0.39
C PHE A 196 -7.85 -5.72 -0.02
N ILE A 197 -8.75 -4.77 0.16
CA ILE A 197 -8.49 -3.42 0.68
C ILE A 197 -9.63 -3.02 1.62
N SER A 198 -9.31 -2.30 2.69
CA SER A 198 -10.27 -1.89 3.70
C SER A 198 -10.12 -0.42 4.08
N ALA A 199 -11.23 0.25 4.35
CA ALA A 199 -11.23 1.56 5.00
C ALA A 199 -12.06 1.52 6.28
N VAL A 200 -11.68 2.34 7.27
CA VAL A 200 -12.38 2.48 8.54
C VAL A 200 -12.53 3.97 8.88
N PRO A 201 -13.60 4.37 9.60
CA PRO A 201 -13.73 5.74 10.09
C PRO A 201 -12.65 6.04 11.13
N ALA A 202 -12.11 7.26 11.11
CA ALA A 202 -11.07 7.74 12.02
C ALA A 202 -11.37 9.17 12.49
#